data_AF-A0A3A9B3K7-F1
#
_entry.id   AF-A0A3A9B3K7-F1
#
_cell.length_a   1.000
_cell.length_b   1.000
_cell.length_c   1.000
_cell.angle_alpha   90.00
_cell.angle_beta   90.00
_cell.angle_gamma   90.00
#
_symmetry.space_group_name_H-M   'P 1'
#
loop_
_entity.id
_entity.type
_entity.pdbx_description
1 polymer ?
#
loop_
_entity_poly.entity_id
_entity_poly.type
_entity_poly.pdbx_seq_one_letter_code
_entity_poly.pdbx_strand_id
1 'polypeptide(L)' 'RVRRLTPAEVKRIMGFPEDFTFPVTDSKALELLGNSVAVPVLKLIAAQISATGIFEDQESLVSSQDRQEAAS' A
#
# COMPACT_ATOMS: atom_id res chain seq x y z
N ARG A 1 -13.33 33.48 -7.98
CA ARG A 1 -11.92 33.67 -7.52
C ARG A 1 -11.22 32.32 -7.60
N VAL A 2 -10.04 32.24 -8.21
CA VAL A 2 -9.25 31.00 -8.32
C VAL A 2 -8.26 30.94 -7.15
N ARG A 3 -8.09 29.75 -6.53
CA ARG A 3 -7.08 29.49 -5.49
C ARG A 3 -6.39 28.15 -5.74
N ARG A 4 -5.22 27.96 -5.14
CA ARG A 4 -4.53 26.67 -5.10
C ARG A 4 -5.23 25.70 -4.13
N LEU A 5 -5.08 24.41 -4.39
CA LEU A 5 -5.49 23.36 -3.48
C LEU A 5 -4.52 23.28 -2.30
N THR A 6 -5.04 22.94 -1.14
CA THR A 6 -4.25 22.64 0.06
C THR A 6 -3.75 21.19 0.03
N PRO A 7 -2.66 20.84 0.72
CA PRO A 7 -2.21 19.45 0.81
C PRO A 7 -3.29 18.50 1.35
N ALA A 8 -4.12 18.96 2.29
CA ALA A 8 -5.24 18.17 2.82
C ALA A 8 -6.33 17.87 1.78
N GLU A 9 -6.60 18.81 0.86
CA GLU A 9 -7.54 18.59 -0.24
C GLU A 9 -6.97 17.61 -1.26
N VAL A 10 -5.71 17.79 -1.67
CA VAL A 10 -5.06 16.87 -2.61
C VAL A 10 -4.94 15.47 -2.01
N LYS A 11 -4.58 15.34 -0.73
CA LYS A 11 -4.57 14.08 0.02
C LYS A 11 -5.91 13.34 -0.07
N ARG A 12 -7.02 14.06 0.16
CA ARG A 12 -8.38 13.50 0.04
C ARG A 12 -8.71 13.10 -1.40
N ILE A 13 -8.36 13.91 -2.39
CA ILE A 13 -8.55 13.59 -3.81
C ILE A 13 -7.80 12.30 -4.19
N MET A 14 -6.57 12.12 -3.68
CA MET A 14 -5.76 10.93 -3.91
C MET A 14 -6.24 9.70 -3.11
N GLY A 15 -7.26 9.84 -2.26
CA GLY A 15 -7.88 8.75 -1.50
C GLY A 15 -7.05 8.26 -0.30
N PHE A 16 -6.14 9.10 0.20
CA PHE A 16 -5.39 8.80 1.42
C PHE A 16 -6.30 8.84 2.66
N PRO A 17 -5.97 8.06 3.71
CA PRO A 17 -6.66 8.12 4.98
C PRO A 17 -6.70 9.53 5.60
N GLU A 18 -7.76 9.84 6.35
CA GLU A 18 -7.93 11.15 6.98
C GLU A 18 -6.88 11.42 8.06
N ASP A 19 -6.46 10.38 8.76
CA ASP A 19 -5.43 10.36 9.80
C ASP A 19 -3.99 10.35 9.25
N PHE A 20 -3.80 10.18 7.94
CA PHE A 20 -2.47 10.21 7.33
C PHE A 20 -1.87 11.63 7.35
N THR A 21 -0.72 11.80 7.99
CA THR A 21 -0.01 13.08 8.09
C THR A 21 1.37 13.03 7.46
N PHE A 22 1.73 14.05 6.70
CA PHE A 22 3.08 14.22 6.16
C PHE A 22 3.95 15.00 7.18
N PRO A 23 5.08 14.45 7.65
CA PRO A 23 5.99 15.14 8.58
C PRO A 23 6.94 16.10 7.85
N VAL A 24 6.43 16.83 6.85
CA VAL A 24 7.20 17.77 6.01
C VAL A 24 6.38 19.05 5.75
N THR A 25 7.01 20.05 5.15
CA THR A 25 6.32 21.31 4.80
C THR A 25 5.23 21.09 3.74
N ASP A 26 4.21 21.95 3.72
CA ASP A 26 3.10 21.88 2.77
C ASP A 26 3.56 21.81 1.31
N SER A 27 4.61 22.56 0.93
CA SER A 27 5.16 22.52 -0.42
C SER A 27 5.74 21.14 -0.76
N LYS A 28 6.44 20.51 0.19
CA LYS A 28 6.99 19.17 0.02
C LYS A 28 5.91 18.10 0.07
N ALA A 29 4.88 18.26 0.91
CA ALA A 29 3.73 17.38 0.92
C ALA A 29 3.01 17.40 -0.44
N LEU A 30 2.82 18.58 -1.05
CA LEU A 30 2.21 18.69 -2.38
C LEU A 30 3.06 18.03 -3.48
N GLU A 31 4.38 18.18 -3.42
CA GLU A 31 5.32 17.49 -4.32
C GLU A 31 5.23 15.97 -4.18
N LEU A 32 5.28 15.46 -2.95
CA LEU A 32 5.14 14.03 -2.66
C LEU A 32 3.79 13.47 -3.08
N LEU A 33 2.71 14.22 -2.83
CA LEU A 33 1.36 13.87 -3.27
C LEU A 33 1.26 13.81 -4.80
N GLY A 34 1.89 14.74 -5.51
CA GLY A 34 1.94 14.75 -6.98
C GLY A 34 2.76 13.60 -7.57
N ASN A 35 3.80 13.16 -6.86
CA ASN A 35 4.60 11.98 -7.23
C ASN A 35 3.97 10.66 -6.75
N SER A 36 2.89 10.74 -5.95
CA SER A 36 2.21 9.57 -5.43
C SER A 36 1.18 9.02 -6.42
N VAL A 37 0.55 7.91 -6.03
CA VAL A 37 -0.50 7.24 -6.79
C VAL A 37 -1.82 7.33 -6.03
N ALA A 38 -2.94 7.31 -6.76
CA ALA A 38 -4.25 7.29 -6.14
C ALA A 38 -4.46 5.95 -5.40
N VAL A 39 -4.68 6.03 -4.09
CA VAL A 39 -4.82 4.86 -3.20
C VAL A 39 -5.92 3.89 -3.66
N PRO A 40 -7.11 4.33 -4.12
CA PRO A 40 -8.15 3.40 -4.58
C PRO A 40 -7.71 2.56 -5.79
N VAL A 41 -6.95 3.15 -6.70
CA VAL A 41 -6.45 2.46 -7.90
C VAL A 41 -5.40 1.44 -7.51
N LEU A 42 -4.46 1.81 -6.63
CA LEU A 42 -3.43 0.90 -6.15
C LEU A 42 -4.03 -0.32 -5.43
N LYS A 43 -5.08 -0.13 -4.63
CA LYS A 43 -5.80 -1.23 -3.97
C LYS A 43 -6.37 -2.24 -4.96
N LEU A 44 -6.98 -1.76 -6.06
CA LEU A 44 -7.52 -2.64 -7.10
C LEU A 44 -6.41 -3.41 -7.82
N ILE A 45 -5.31 -2.75 -8.17
CA ILE A 45 -4.16 -3.39 -8.80
C ILE A 45 -3.56 -4.46 -7.88
N ALA A 46 -3.35 -4.14 -6.60
CA ALA A 46 -2.83 -5.09 -5.62
C ALA A 46 -3.74 -6.31 -5.45
N ALA A 47 -5.06 -6.13 -5.48
CA ALA A 47 -6.02 -7.22 -5.46
C ALA A 47 -5.87 -8.13 -6.71
N GLN A 48 -5.68 -7.56 -7.90
CA GLN A 48 -5.44 -8.34 -9.12
C GLN A 48 -4.12 -9.10 -9.06
N ILE A 49 -3.03 -8.47 -8.58
CA ILE A 49 -1.75 -9.15 -8.40
C ILE A 49 -1.91 -10.33 -7.44
N SER A 50 -2.59 -10.13 -6.31
CA SER A 50 -2.82 -11.20 -5.33
C SER A 50 -3.65 -12.35 -5.92
N ALA A 51 -4.66 -12.05 -6.72
CA ALA A 51 -5.49 -13.06 -7.38
C ALA A 51 -4.75 -13.92 -8.41
N THR A 52 -3.53 -13.54 -8.83
CA THR A 52 -2.70 -14.40 -9.71
C THR A 52 -2.15 -15.64 -9.01
N GLY A 53 -2.25 -15.73 -7.68
CA GLY A 53 -1.65 -16.81 -6.89
C GLY A 53 -0.13 -16.66 -6.70
N ILE A 54 0.47 -15.56 -7.17
CA ILE A 54 1.93 -15.33 -7.07
C ILE A 54 2.47 -15.33 -5.63
N PHE A 55 1.59 -15.17 -4.64
CA PHE A 55 1.93 -15.16 -3.22
C PHE A 55 1.49 -16.43 -2.46
N GLU A 56 0.95 -17.46 -3.13
CA GLU A 56 0.34 -18.64 -2.47
C GLU A 56 1.31 -19.78 -2.13
N ASP A 57 2.61 -19.68 -2.45
CA ASP A 57 3.57 -20.75 -2.18
C ASP A 57 4.56 -20.37 -1.07
N GLN A 58 4.38 -20.92 0.16
CA GLN A 58 5.45 -21.35 1.11
C GLN A 58 4.95 -22.25 2.28
N GLU A 59 3.68 -22.65 2.39
CA GLU A 59 3.26 -23.52 3.51
C GLU A 59 3.57 -25.02 3.31
N SER A 60 3.80 -25.48 2.08
CA SER A 60 3.96 -26.92 1.78
C SER A 60 5.35 -27.51 2.08
N LEU A 61 6.36 -26.67 2.35
CA LEU A 61 7.73 -27.13 2.64
C LEU A 61 8.00 -27.37 4.13
N VAL A 62 7.19 -26.79 5.02
CA VAL A 62 7.40 -26.89 6.48
C VAL A 62 6.82 -28.18 7.05
N SER A 63 5.75 -28.74 6.46
CA SER A 63 5.07 -29.94 6.98
C SER A 63 5.83 -31.26 6.80
N SER A 64 6.97 -31.25 6.10
CA SER A 64 7.79 -32.45 5.83
C SER A 64 8.97 -32.59 6.79
N GLN A 65 9.37 -31.51 7.48
CA GLN A 65 10.50 -31.52 8.41
C GLN A 65 10.07 -31.99 9.82
N ASP A 66 8.85 -31.66 10.26
CA ASP A 66 8.35 -32.05 11.59
C ASP A 66 8.11 -33.58 11.75
N ARG A 67 7.96 -34.34 10.66
CA ARG A 67 7.83 -35.81 10.75
C ARG A 67 9.17 -36.54 10.87
N GLN A 68 10.29 -35.92 10.51
CA GLN A 68 11.61 -36.54 10.60
C GLN A 68 12.26 -36.35 11.98
N GLU A 69 11.94 -35.26 12.70
CA GLU A 69 12.48 -35.03 14.05
C GLU A 69 11.74 -35.81 15.16
N ALA A 70 10.46 -36.16 14.98
CA ALA A 70 9.71 -36.96 15.96
C ALA A 70 10.03 -38.48 15.93
N ALA A 71 10.84 -38.93 14.97
CA ALA A 71 11.25 -40.33 14.82
C ALA A 71 12.76 -40.55 15.10
N SER A 72 13.45 -39.55 15.66
CA SER A 72 14.87 -39.59 16.04
C SER A 72 15.05 -39.66 17.56
#